data_AF-A0A822W1T0-F1
#
_entry.id   AF-A0A822W1T0-F1
#
_cell.length_a   1.000
_cell.length_b   1.000
_cell.length_c   1.000
_cell.angle_alpha   90.00
_cell.angle_beta   90.00
_cell.angle_gamma   90.00
#
_symmetry.space_group_name_H-M   'P 1'
#
loop_
_entity.id
_entity.type
_entity.pdbx_description
1 polymer ?
#
loop_
_entity_poly.entity_id
_entity_poly.type
_entity_poly.pdbx_seq_one_letter_code
_entity_poly.pdbx_strand_id
1 'polypeptide(L)'
;MEEHYIVQVQSQVQGLVDDLKAVFTHAGLGGEAGEYKLLTQSFLYKFLNDKFLYEALIVDNRYDYQGLLDLSEEDYDWFLDDIGTKTAHLKPEQLIESLHRQQNQADFAEIFEQTLNQIAIDNNAIFSVHTDGGTDIRLFDQRLITDTISDASKRNEVAASIINLLARVKFDQQIFSQGFDFFSTLFEYMIKDYNKDGGGKYAEYYTPHSVAKIIAAILVGNDQPSNVKIYDPSAGSGTLLMNLASQIGDESGQSDWYRPYQRLQSGYFSEILQSLASQLDSQWLAAFHSQYRTGKYHSQQSSCGEDGLYRVQSSFQIRFF
;
A
#
# COMPACT_ATOMS: atom_id res chain seq x y z
N MET A 1 -9.33 -17.73 -22.22
CA MET A 1 -8.36 -18.34 -21.27
C MET A 1 -7.82 -17.29 -20.31
N GLU A 2 -7.38 -16.13 -20.80
CA GLU A 2 -6.88 -15.02 -19.96
C GLU A 2 -7.92 -14.45 -18.98
N GLU A 3 -9.15 -14.20 -19.43
CA GLU A 3 -10.25 -13.70 -18.57
C GLU A 3 -10.63 -14.68 -17.45
N HIS A 4 -10.62 -15.99 -17.73
CA HIS A 4 -10.89 -17.03 -16.73
C HIS A 4 -9.77 -17.13 -15.68
N TYR A 5 -8.52 -16.94 -16.10
CA TYR A 5 -7.38 -16.92 -15.19
C TYR A 5 -7.44 -15.70 -14.26
N ILE A 6 -7.76 -14.51 -14.78
CA ILE A 6 -7.89 -13.29 -13.97
C ILE A 6 -8.97 -13.43 -12.90
N VAL A 7 -10.14 -13.97 -13.26
CA VAL A 7 -11.22 -14.24 -12.30
C VAL A 7 -10.78 -15.23 -11.22
N GLN A 8 -10.05 -16.30 -11.60
CA GLN A 8 -9.54 -17.27 -10.66
C GLN A 8 -8.55 -16.63 -9.67
N VAL A 9 -7.63 -15.82 -10.17
CA VAL A 9 -6.64 -15.14 -9.33
C VAL A 9 -7.30 -14.11 -8.42
N GLN A 10 -8.22 -13.30 -8.95
CA GLN A 10 -9.01 -12.38 -8.13
C GLN A 10 -9.72 -13.12 -6.99
N SER A 11 -10.33 -14.28 -7.28
CA SER A 11 -10.95 -15.12 -6.27
C SER A 11 -9.95 -15.68 -5.24
N GLN A 12 -8.74 -16.03 -5.65
CA GLN A 12 -7.69 -16.49 -4.73
C GLN A 12 -7.24 -15.38 -3.78
N VAL A 13 -7.02 -14.16 -4.30
CA VAL A 13 -6.59 -13.04 -3.46
C VAL A 13 -7.72 -12.55 -2.56
N GLN A 14 -8.98 -12.56 -3.03
CA GLN A 14 -10.15 -12.33 -2.16
C GLN A 14 -10.26 -13.39 -1.06
N GLY A 15 -10.02 -14.66 -1.39
CA GLY A 15 -9.97 -15.75 -0.40
C GLY A 15 -8.87 -15.54 0.65
N LEU A 16 -7.68 -15.07 0.25
CA LEU A 16 -6.62 -14.69 1.20
C LEU A 16 -7.08 -13.59 2.17
N VAL A 17 -7.77 -12.57 1.66
CA VAL A 17 -8.34 -11.49 2.48
C VAL A 17 -9.36 -12.02 3.47
N ASP A 18 -10.27 -12.88 3.01
CA ASP A 18 -11.32 -13.46 3.86
C ASP A 18 -10.73 -14.38 4.94
N ASP A 19 -9.71 -15.19 4.59
CA ASP A 19 -8.99 -16.04 5.54
C ASP A 19 -8.26 -15.21 6.61
N LEU A 20 -7.62 -14.10 6.22
CA LEU A 20 -6.97 -13.18 7.15
C LEU A 20 -8.00 -12.56 8.11
N LYS A 21 -9.13 -12.06 7.59
CA LYS A 21 -10.24 -11.54 8.40
C LYS A 21 -10.77 -12.58 9.39
N ALA A 22 -10.89 -13.84 8.96
CA ALA A 22 -11.32 -14.93 9.82
C ALA A 22 -10.35 -15.17 11.00
N VAL A 23 -9.04 -15.16 10.74
CA VAL A 23 -8.01 -15.25 11.79
C VAL A 23 -8.14 -14.11 12.79
N PHE A 24 -8.27 -12.87 12.31
CA PHE A 24 -8.36 -11.69 13.17
C PHE A 24 -9.66 -11.66 13.98
N THR A 25 -10.77 -12.08 13.38
CA THR A 25 -12.05 -12.25 14.07
C THR A 25 -11.90 -13.26 15.21
N HIS A 26 -11.22 -14.40 14.99
CA HIS A 26 -10.94 -15.40 16.03
C HIS A 26 -10.02 -14.87 17.14
N ALA A 27 -9.08 -13.99 16.77
CA ALA A 27 -8.22 -13.30 17.73
C ALA A 27 -8.99 -12.29 18.62
N GLY A 28 -10.19 -11.89 18.21
CA GLY A 28 -11.07 -10.99 18.94
C GLY A 28 -11.18 -9.59 18.34
N LEU A 29 -10.73 -9.40 17.09
CA LEU A 29 -10.69 -8.08 16.43
C LEU A 29 -11.85 -7.82 15.47
N GLY A 30 -12.82 -8.73 15.33
CA GLY A 30 -13.84 -8.64 14.28
C GLY A 30 -14.58 -7.29 14.27
N GLY A 31 -14.45 -6.53 13.18
CA GLY A 31 -15.06 -5.22 13.00
C GLY A 31 -14.34 -4.06 13.73
N GLU A 32 -13.22 -4.32 14.38
CA GLU A 32 -12.43 -3.30 15.08
C GLU A 32 -11.38 -2.66 14.18
N ALA A 33 -10.94 -1.44 14.52
CA ALA A 33 -9.88 -0.76 13.77
C ALA A 33 -8.55 -1.55 13.75
N GLY A 34 -8.31 -2.37 14.77
CA GLY A 34 -7.15 -3.26 14.84
C GLY A 34 -7.14 -4.30 13.72
N GLU A 35 -8.31 -4.87 13.37
CA GLU A 35 -8.43 -5.83 12.27
C GLU A 35 -8.01 -5.20 10.95
N TYR A 36 -8.47 -3.97 10.67
CA TYR A 36 -8.09 -3.25 9.46
C TYR A 36 -6.57 -3.06 9.37
N LYS A 37 -5.97 -2.62 10.48
CA LYS A 37 -4.55 -2.32 10.55
C LYS A 37 -3.72 -3.58 10.25
N LEU A 38 -4.08 -4.71 10.87
CA LEU A 38 -3.43 -6.00 10.58
C LEU A 38 -3.67 -6.45 9.14
N LEU A 39 -4.90 -6.32 8.64
CA LEU A 39 -5.23 -6.74 7.28
C LEU A 39 -4.43 -5.97 6.23
N THR A 40 -4.42 -4.64 6.32
CA THR A 40 -3.75 -3.79 5.34
C THR A 40 -2.24 -3.92 5.40
N GLN A 41 -1.63 -3.96 6.59
CA GLN A 41 -0.19 -4.12 6.71
C GLN A 41 0.28 -5.55 6.36
N SER A 42 -0.49 -6.59 6.69
CA SER A 42 -0.18 -7.96 6.24
C SER A 42 -0.24 -8.08 4.72
N PHE A 43 -1.24 -7.45 4.10
CA PHE A 43 -1.37 -7.43 2.65
C PHE A 43 -0.28 -6.58 1.98
N LEU A 44 0.10 -5.44 2.57
CA LEU A 44 1.22 -4.63 2.10
C LEU A 44 2.52 -5.43 2.12
N TYR A 45 2.80 -6.15 3.21
CA TYR A 45 3.98 -7.02 3.28
C TYR A 45 3.95 -8.07 2.17
N LYS A 46 2.78 -8.69 1.93
CA LYS A 46 2.59 -9.63 0.84
C LYS A 46 2.90 -9.02 -0.53
N PHE A 47 2.34 -7.85 -0.80
CA PHE A 47 2.54 -7.13 -2.05
C PHE A 47 4.01 -6.78 -2.27
N LEU A 48 4.67 -6.18 -1.27
CA LEU A 48 6.07 -5.76 -1.35
C LEU A 48 7.01 -6.95 -1.53
N ASN A 49 6.81 -8.04 -0.78
CA ASN A 49 7.59 -9.26 -0.92
C ASN A 49 7.54 -9.81 -2.34
N ASP A 50 6.34 -10.01 -2.85
CA ASP A 50 6.18 -10.63 -4.16
C ASP A 50 6.60 -9.69 -5.28
N LYS A 51 6.39 -8.38 -5.12
CA LYS A 51 6.86 -7.37 -6.06
C LYS A 51 8.38 -7.32 -6.11
N PHE A 52 9.05 -7.44 -4.96
CA PHE A 52 10.51 -7.53 -4.88
C PHE A 52 11.04 -8.75 -5.63
N LEU A 53 10.48 -9.94 -5.36
CA LEU A 53 10.87 -11.16 -6.07
C LEU A 53 10.56 -11.09 -7.58
N TYR A 54 9.46 -10.44 -7.94
CA TYR A 54 9.11 -10.20 -9.34
C TYR A 54 10.14 -9.32 -10.05
N GLU A 55 10.52 -8.19 -9.45
CA GLU A 55 11.56 -7.31 -9.99
C GLU A 55 12.94 -7.98 -9.99
N ALA A 56 13.21 -8.85 -9.01
CA ALA A 56 14.47 -9.59 -8.96
C ALA A 56 14.64 -10.51 -10.17
N LEU A 57 13.60 -11.28 -10.51
CA LEU A 57 13.56 -12.14 -11.68
C LEU A 57 13.67 -11.38 -13.01
N ILE A 58 13.29 -10.09 -13.03
CA ILE A 58 13.43 -9.20 -14.18
C ILE A 58 14.87 -8.72 -14.37
N VAL A 59 15.61 -8.53 -13.27
CA VAL A 59 17.04 -8.20 -13.30
C VAL A 59 17.82 -9.41 -13.81
N ASP A 60 17.63 -10.57 -13.17
CA ASP A 60 18.23 -11.84 -13.60
C ASP A 60 17.29 -12.99 -13.19
N ASN A 61 17.03 -13.93 -14.10
CA ASN A 61 16.12 -15.04 -13.83
C ASN A 61 16.63 -16.01 -12.74
N ARG A 62 17.90 -15.90 -12.36
CA ARG A 62 18.50 -16.64 -11.24
C ARG A 62 18.16 -16.04 -9.89
N TYR A 63 17.72 -14.78 -9.81
CA TYR A 63 17.37 -14.10 -8.55
C TYR A 63 15.97 -14.47 -8.06
N ASP A 64 15.68 -15.78 -8.07
CA ASP A 64 14.57 -16.32 -7.29
C ASP A 64 14.94 -16.33 -5.79
N TYR A 65 14.03 -16.85 -4.98
CA TYR A 65 14.25 -16.95 -3.54
C TYR A 65 15.59 -17.61 -3.15
N GLN A 66 15.98 -18.69 -3.82
CA GLN A 66 17.21 -19.40 -3.50
C GLN A 66 18.42 -18.65 -4.03
N GLY A 67 18.35 -18.12 -5.25
CA GLY A 67 19.44 -17.34 -5.82
C GLY A 67 19.77 -16.11 -4.99
N LEU A 68 18.78 -15.44 -4.42
CA LEU A 68 18.98 -14.30 -3.52
C LEU A 68 19.67 -14.70 -2.19
N LEU A 69 19.42 -15.91 -1.68
CA LEU A 69 20.12 -16.43 -0.50
C LEU A 69 21.58 -16.79 -0.78
N ASP A 70 21.90 -17.13 -2.02
CA ASP A 70 23.22 -17.58 -2.45
C ASP A 70 24.14 -16.40 -2.84
N LEU A 71 23.60 -15.18 -2.93
CA LEU A 71 24.38 -13.97 -3.22
C LEU A 71 25.31 -13.62 -2.05
N SER A 72 26.50 -13.11 -2.38
CA SER A 72 27.35 -12.43 -1.40
C SER A 72 26.74 -11.08 -1.00
N GLU A 73 27.15 -10.53 0.15
CA GLU A 73 26.68 -9.19 0.56
C GLU A 73 26.97 -8.12 -0.50
N GLU A 74 28.16 -8.16 -1.11
CA GLU A 74 28.55 -7.22 -2.17
C GLU A 74 27.68 -7.38 -3.42
N ASP A 75 27.44 -8.61 -3.87
CA ASP A 75 26.58 -8.85 -5.03
C ASP A 75 25.12 -8.47 -4.75
N TYR A 76 24.67 -8.63 -3.49
CA TYR A 76 23.33 -8.23 -3.07
C TYR A 76 23.13 -6.71 -3.15
N ASP A 77 24.13 -5.93 -2.72
CA ASP A 77 24.09 -4.47 -2.81
C ASP A 77 24.01 -4.00 -4.28
N TRP A 78 24.82 -4.58 -5.17
CA TRP A 78 24.73 -4.30 -6.61
C TRP A 78 23.37 -4.66 -7.20
N PHE A 79 22.81 -5.78 -6.76
CA PHE A 79 21.46 -6.19 -7.15
C PHE A 79 20.39 -5.20 -6.68
N LEU A 80 20.47 -4.68 -5.45
CA LEU A 80 19.54 -3.66 -4.95
C LEU A 80 19.64 -2.35 -5.76
N ASP A 81 20.85 -1.97 -6.17
CA ASP A 81 21.07 -0.83 -7.07
C ASP A 81 20.40 -1.03 -8.43
N ASP A 82 20.48 -2.24 -9.01
CA ASP A 82 19.81 -2.60 -10.28
C ASP A 82 18.27 -2.61 -10.17
N ILE A 83 17.74 -2.98 -9.00
CA ILE A 83 16.32 -2.80 -8.68
C ILE A 83 15.97 -1.31 -8.63
N GLY A 84 16.80 -0.50 -7.96
CA GLY A 84 16.57 0.93 -7.75
C GLY A 84 15.28 1.17 -6.94
N THR A 85 14.47 2.14 -7.33
CA THR A 85 13.24 2.51 -6.60
C THR A 85 11.96 1.82 -7.09
N LYS A 86 12.07 0.70 -7.82
CA LYS A 86 10.89 -0.01 -8.38
C LYS A 86 10.04 -0.69 -7.32
N THR A 87 10.60 -1.03 -6.17
CA THR A 87 9.94 -1.73 -5.08
C THR A 87 10.73 -1.51 -3.79
N ALA A 88 10.14 -1.90 -2.64
CA ALA A 88 10.85 -1.94 -1.38
C ALA A 88 12.04 -2.90 -1.46
N HIS A 89 13.17 -2.46 -0.91
CA HIS A 89 14.35 -3.29 -0.71
C HIS A 89 14.11 -4.18 0.50
N LEU A 90 14.14 -5.49 0.27
CA LEU A 90 14.03 -6.49 1.32
C LEU A 90 15.38 -7.20 1.45
N LYS A 91 15.72 -7.66 2.64
CA LYS A 91 16.84 -8.58 2.85
C LYS A 91 16.36 -10.03 2.74
N PRO A 92 17.23 -11.01 2.42
CA PRO A 92 16.79 -12.39 2.24
C PRO A 92 16.07 -12.96 3.47
N GLU A 93 16.51 -12.61 4.68
CA GLU A 93 15.88 -13.01 5.94
C GLU A 93 14.51 -12.36 6.18
N GLN A 94 14.21 -11.24 5.51
CA GLN A 94 12.95 -10.51 5.59
C GLN A 94 11.90 -11.01 4.58
N LEU A 95 12.23 -11.99 3.73
CA LEU A 95 11.29 -12.55 2.76
C LEU A 95 10.27 -13.47 3.44
N ILE A 96 9.07 -13.55 2.88
CA ILE A 96 7.97 -14.37 3.41
C ILE A 96 8.39 -15.83 3.54
N GLU A 97 9.09 -16.38 2.55
CA GLU A 97 9.62 -17.75 2.60
C GLU A 97 10.60 -17.97 3.76
N SER A 98 11.40 -16.96 4.12
CA SER A 98 12.33 -17.00 5.25
C SER A 98 11.59 -16.96 6.58
N LEU A 99 10.64 -16.03 6.73
CA LEU A 99 9.83 -15.92 7.95
C LEU A 99 8.92 -17.15 8.15
N HIS A 100 8.33 -17.67 7.07
CA HIS A 100 7.46 -18.84 7.13
C HIS A 100 8.18 -20.08 7.67
N ARG A 101 9.49 -20.23 7.41
CA ARG A 101 10.29 -21.32 8.02
C ARG A 101 10.52 -21.15 9.52
N GLN A 102 10.40 -19.92 10.02
CA GLN A 102 10.56 -19.60 11.43
C GLN A 102 9.23 -19.60 12.21
N GLN A 103 8.10 -19.87 11.55
CA GLN A 103 6.74 -19.74 12.12
C GLN A 103 6.49 -20.48 13.44
N ASN A 104 7.28 -21.52 13.74
CA ASN A 104 7.12 -22.36 14.94
C ASN A 104 8.04 -21.93 16.09
N GLN A 105 8.80 -20.83 15.95
CA GLN A 105 9.62 -20.30 17.03
C GLN A 105 8.73 -19.74 18.15
N ALA A 106 9.21 -19.86 19.39
CA ALA A 106 8.45 -19.51 20.58
C ALA A 106 8.17 -18.00 20.73
N ASP A 107 8.95 -17.18 20.03
CA ASP A 107 8.92 -15.72 19.97
C ASP A 107 8.58 -15.21 18.56
N PHE A 108 7.90 -16.04 17.75
CA PHE A 108 7.63 -15.72 16.35
C PHE A 108 6.89 -14.39 16.13
N ALA A 109 5.99 -13.99 17.03
CA ALA A 109 5.34 -12.68 16.96
C ALA A 109 6.33 -11.52 17.03
N GLU A 110 7.35 -11.63 17.88
CA GLU A 110 8.41 -10.63 18.00
C GLU A 110 9.28 -10.62 16.74
N ILE A 111 9.66 -11.79 16.22
CA ILE A 111 10.42 -11.92 14.96
C ILE A 111 9.66 -11.29 13.79
N PHE A 112 8.36 -11.59 13.66
CA PHE A 112 7.51 -11.05 12.62
C PHE A 112 7.40 -9.51 12.71
N GLU A 113 7.09 -9.00 13.90
CA GLU A 113 6.96 -7.56 14.16
C GLU A 113 8.27 -6.80 13.92
N GLN A 114 9.39 -7.32 14.44
CA GLN A 114 10.71 -6.72 14.24
C GLN A 114 11.12 -6.73 12.76
N THR A 115 10.80 -7.79 12.03
CA THR A 115 11.03 -7.86 10.58
C THR A 115 10.30 -6.72 9.86
N LEU A 116 8.99 -6.57 10.08
CA LEU A 116 8.22 -5.49 9.43
C LEU A 116 8.72 -4.10 9.83
N ASN A 117 9.03 -3.90 11.11
CA ASN A 117 9.61 -2.66 11.59
C ASN A 117 10.96 -2.35 10.92
N GLN A 118 11.82 -3.36 10.72
CA GLN A 118 13.11 -3.19 10.05
C GLN A 118 12.93 -2.87 8.56
N ILE A 119 11.99 -3.54 7.87
CA ILE A 119 11.64 -3.20 6.48
C ILE A 119 11.21 -1.72 6.40
N ALA A 120 10.37 -1.26 7.32
CA ALA A 120 9.95 0.15 7.36
C ALA A 120 11.11 1.12 7.58
N ILE A 121 12.10 0.76 8.41
CA ILE A 121 13.29 1.59 8.66
C ILE A 121 14.18 1.63 7.42
N ASP A 122 14.51 0.46 6.86
CA ASP A 122 15.43 0.32 5.73
C ASP A 122 14.91 1.04 4.48
N ASN A 123 13.59 1.14 4.34
CA ASN A 123 12.93 1.72 3.17
C ASN A 123 12.44 3.16 3.35
N ASN A 124 12.67 3.78 4.51
CA ASN A 124 12.13 5.11 4.82
C ASN A 124 12.58 6.15 3.77
N ALA A 125 13.83 6.10 3.32
CA ALA A 125 14.36 7.02 2.31
C ALA A 125 13.76 6.85 0.91
N ILE A 126 13.16 5.69 0.61
CA ILE A 126 12.62 5.38 -0.72
C ILE A 126 11.12 5.68 -0.77
N PHE A 127 10.39 5.42 0.32
CA PHE A 127 8.92 5.44 0.34
C PHE A 127 8.29 6.38 1.37
N SER A 128 9.04 7.20 2.12
CA SER A 128 8.40 8.09 3.09
C SER A 128 7.57 9.20 2.43
N VAL A 129 6.26 9.15 2.67
CA VAL A 129 5.36 10.26 2.38
C VAL A 129 5.35 11.19 3.59
N HIS A 130 5.58 12.47 3.36
CA HIS A 130 5.57 13.47 4.42
C HIS A 130 4.14 13.94 4.66
N THR A 131 3.70 13.93 5.91
CA THR A 131 2.48 14.63 6.30
C THR A 131 2.69 16.15 6.23
N ASP A 132 1.60 16.92 6.18
CA ASP A 132 1.64 18.39 6.30
C ASP A 132 2.34 18.86 7.59
N GLY A 133 2.39 18.01 8.62
CA GLY A 133 3.09 18.24 9.88
C GLY A 133 4.58 17.88 9.89
N GLY A 134 5.13 17.39 8.77
CA GLY A 134 6.53 16.98 8.65
C GLY A 134 6.88 15.62 9.25
N THR A 135 5.87 14.81 9.63
CA THR A 135 6.06 13.43 10.07
C THR A 135 6.08 12.49 8.87
N ASP A 136 7.08 11.62 8.80
CA ASP A 136 7.16 10.53 7.82
C ASP A 136 6.09 9.47 8.07
N ILE A 137 5.33 9.11 7.04
CA ILE A 137 4.45 7.94 7.04
C ILE A 137 5.32 6.70 6.85
N ARG A 138 5.26 5.79 7.82
CA ARG A 138 6.02 4.53 7.81
C ARG A 138 5.23 3.45 7.07
N LEU A 139 5.94 2.53 6.41
CA LEU A 139 5.34 1.36 5.76
C LEU A 139 4.59 0.45 6.75
N PHE A 140 5.17 0.25 7.93
CA PHE A 140 4.66 -0.65 8.95
C PHE A 140 4.70 0.00 10.32
N ASP A 141 3.72 -0.34 11.15
CA ASP A 141 3.70 0.02 12.55
C ASP A 141 4.83 -0.70 13.29
N GLN A 142 5.56 0.05 14.11
CA GLN A 142 6.69 -0.50 14.88
C GLN A 142 6.29 -1.66 15.79
N ARG A 143 5.05 -1.65 16.29
CA ARG A 143 4.51 -2.64 17.22
C ARG A 143 3.19 -3.22 16.74
N LEU A 144 3.13 -3.60 15.46
CA LEU A 144 1.90 -4.02 14.79
C LEU A 144 1.11 -5.11 15.54
N ILE A 145 1.77 -6.20 15.95
CA ILE A 145 1.11 -7.32 16.64
C ILE A 145 0.85 -6.93 18.10
N THR A 146 1.85 -6.36 18.76
CA THR A 146 1.81 -6.04 20.19
C THR A 146 0.73 -5.02 20.54
N ASP A 147 0.55 -3.98 19.72
CA ASP A 147 -0.42 -2.91 19.96
C ASP A 147 -1.83 -3.28 19.47
N THR A 148 -1.95 -4.24 18.55
CA THR A 148 -3.25 -4.66 18.02
C THR A 148 -3.83 -5.84 18.80
N ILE A 149 -3.02 -6.83 19.16
CA ILE A 149 -3.45 -8.05 19.85
C ILE A 149 -3.25 -7.86 21.35
N SER A 150 -4.35 -7.54 22.04
CA SER A 150 -4.35 -7.30 23.49
C SER A 150 -3.97 -8.54 24.31
N ASP A 151 -4.42 -9.73 23.89
CA ASP A 151 -4.09 -10.99 24.55
C ASP A 151 -2.72 -11.51 24.09
N ALA A 152 -1.72 -11.36 24.95
CA ALA A 152 -0.35 -11.80 24.66
C ALA A 152 -0.24 -13.29 24.29
N SER A 153 -1.14 -14.15 24.80
CA SER A 153 -1.11 -15.59 24.52
C SER A 153 -1.49 -15.93 23.07
N LYS A 154 -2.22 -15.03 22.38
CA LYS A 154 -2.65 -15.21 20.99
C LYS A 154 -1.67 -14.65 19.96
N ARG A 155 -0.70 -13.82 20.37
CA ARG A 155 0.16 -13.06 19.44
C ARG A 155 0.94 -13.96 18.49
N ASN A 156 1.57 -15.02 19.02
CA ASN A 156 2.32 -15.97 18.21
C ASN A 156 1.41 -16.72 17.23
N GLU A 157 0.24 -17.17 17.68
CA GLU A 157 -0.73 -17.87 16.84
C GLU A 157 -1.21 -16.97 15.69
N VAL A 158 -1.50 -15.70 15.97
CA VAL A 158 -1.92 -14.71 14.96
C VAL A 158 -0.79 -14.45 13.97
N ALA A 159 0.43 -14.16 14.43
CA ALA A 159 1.57 -13.92 13.54
C ALA A 159 1.87 -15.14 12.66
N ALA A 160 1.86 -16.35 13.24
CA ALA A 160 2.05 -17.60 12.52
C ALA A 160 0.94 -17.83 11.48
N SER A 161 -0.31 -17.52 11.82
CA SER A 161 -1.43 -17.64 10.90
C SER A 161 -1.31 -16.66 9.73
N ILE A 162 -0.90 -15.41 10.00
CA ILE A 162 -0.63 -14.41 8.95
C ILE A 162 0.41 -14.97 7.99
N ILE A 163 1.62 -15.32 8.46
CA ILE A 163 2.71 -15.74 7.56
C ILE A 163 2.34 -16.99 6.76
N ASN A 164 1.60 -17.92 7.37
CA ASN A 164 1.11 -19.13 6.72
C ASN A 164 0.14 -18.81 5.58
N LEU A 165 -0.76 -17.85 5.78
CA LEU A 165 -1.69 -17.41 4.74
C LEU A 165 -0.95 -16.67 3.62
N LEU A 166 -0.04 -15.77 3.98
CA LEU A 166 0.75 -15.00 3.00
C LEU A 166 1.64 -15.90 2.11
N ALA A 167 2.13 -17.02 2.64
CA ALA A 167 2.96 -17.97 1.91
C ALA A 167 2.18 -18.84 0.90
N ARG A 168 0.83 -18.97 1.03
CA ARG A 168 0.01 -19.84 0.17
C ARG A 168 -0.22 -19.31 -1.23
N VAL A 169 -0.36 -18.00 -1.35
CA VAL A 169 -0.65 -17.32 -2.62
C VAL A 169 0.64 -16.66 -3.09
N LYS A 170 1.01 -16.77 -4.36
CA LYS A 170 2.11 -15.97 -4.94
C LYS A 170 1.54 -15.02 -5.98
N PHE A 171 1.93 -13.76 -5.91
CA PHE A 171 1.66 -12.78 -6.94
C PHE A 171 2.74 -12.92 -7.99
N ASP A 172 2.37 -13.54 -9.10
CA ASP A 172 3.26 -13.78 -10.22
C ASP A 172 3.19 -12.64 -11.24
N GLN A 173 3.91 -12.81 -12.34
CA GLN A 173 3.91 -11.88 -13.46
C GLN A 173 2.49 -11.60 -13.99
N GLN A 174 1.59 -12.57 -13.95
CA GLN A 174 0.25 -12.42 -14.50
C GLN A 174 -0.63 -11.54 -13.60
N ILE A 175 -0.40 -11.55 -12.27
CA ILE A 175 -1.03 -10.59 -11.35
C ILE A 175 -0.46 -9.19 -11.56
N PHE A 176 0.86 -9.05 -11.53
CA PHE A 176 1.50 -7.75 -11.66
C PHE A 176 1.28 -7.11 -13.04
N SER A 177 0.96 -7.89 -14.07
CA SER A 177 0.57 -7.37 -15.38
C SER A 177 -0.87 -6.84 -15.44
N GLN A 178 -1.77 -7.19 -14.50
CA GLN A 178 -3.14 -6.67 -14.47
C GLN A 178 -3.18 -5.19 -14.09
N GLY A 179 -2.22 -4.77 -13.27
CA GLY A 179 -2.01 -3.39 -12.91
C GLY A 179 -3.08 -2.73 -12.05
N PHE A 180 -3.20 -1.42 -12.18
CA PHE A 180 -3.86 -0.53 -11.23
C PHE A 180 -5.33 -0.88 -10.97
N ASP A 181 -6.11 -1.19 -12.00
CA ASP A 181 -7.55 -1.49 -11.87
C ASP A 181 -7.80 -2.76 -11.06
N PHE A 182 -6.98 -3.80 -11.24
CA PHE A 182 -7.07 -5.04 -10.49
C PHE A 182 -6.78 -4.82 -9.01
N PHE A 183 -5.65 -4.17 -8.70
CA PHE A 183 -5.25 -3.90 -7.32
C PHE A 183 -6.18 -2.90 -6.63
N SER A 184 -6.75 -1.94 -7.35
CA SER A 184 -7.77 -1.02 -6.82
C SER A 184 -9.05 -1.77 -6.43
N THR A 185 -9.53 -2.67 -7.29
CA THR A 185 -10.73 -3.47 -7.01
C THR A 185 -10.51 -4.40 -5.82
N LEU A 186 -9.32 -4.99 -5.70
CA LEU A 186 -8.96 -5.82 -4.57
C LEU A 186 -8.85 -5.01 -3.27
N PHE A 187 -8.26 -3.81 -3.35
CA PHE A 187 -8.19 -2.91 -2.21
C PHE A 187 -9.60 -2.53 -1.71
N GLU A 188 -10.53 -2.19 -2.62
CA GLU A 188 -11.93 -1.98 -2.26
C GLU A 188 -12.52 -3.17 -1.53
N TYR A 189 -12.24 -4.38 -2.03
CA TYR A 189 -12.71 -5.61 -1.42
C TYR A 189 -12.20 -5.78 0.01
N MET A 190 -10.93 -5.44 0.26
CA MET A 190 -10.35 -5.49 1.61
C MET A 190 -11.11 -4.57 2.56
N ILE A 191 -11.40 -3.35 2.13
CA ILE A 191 -11.93 -2.31 3.01
C ILE A 191 -13.47 -2.26 3.06
N LYS A 192 -14.17 -2.98 2.19
CA LYS A 192 -15.64 -2.87 2.00
C LYS A 192 -16.46 -3.06 3.28
N ASP A 193 -16.02 -3.93 4.19
CA ASP A 193 -16.79 -4.34 5.37
C ASP A 193 -16.59 -3.39 6.55
N TYR A 194 -15.46 -2.68 6.62
CA TYR A 194 -15.19 -1.68 7.66
C TYR A 194 -16.10 -0.44 7.55
N ASN A 195 -16.80 -0.30 6.44
CA ASN A 195 -17.83 0.72 6.23
C ASN A 195 -19.20 0.35 6.81
N LYS A 196 -19.48 -0.94 7.01
CA LYS A 196 -20.82 -1.40 7.44
C LYS A 196 -20.99 -1.42 8.95
N ASP A 197 -19.94 -1.77 9.69
CA ASP A 197 -20.05 -2.07 11.12
C ASP A 197 -19.41 -1.01 12.05
N GLY A 198 -18.62 -0.08 11.49
CA GLY A 198 -17.82 0.91 12.24
C GLY A 198 -18.42 2.31 12.44
N GLY A 199 -19.73 2.50 12.23
CA GLY A 199 -20.40 3.79 12.48
C GLY A 199 -20.19 4.88 11.42
N GLY A 200 -20.04 4.51 10.15
CA GLY A 200 -20.26 5.40 9.00
C GLY A 200 -19.17 6.43 8.68
N LYS A 201 -18.07 6.53 9.45
CA LYS A 201 -17.04 7.56 9.22
C LYS A 201 -16.02 7.24 8.11
N TYR A 202 -15.78 5.98 7.77
CA TYR A 202 -14.69 5.63 6.85
C TYR A 202 -15.02 5.88 5.35
N ALA A 203 -16.31 5.86 4.98
CA ALA A 203 -16.76 6.11 3.61
C ALA A 203 -16.58 7.57 3.15
N GLU A 204 -16.34 8.51 4.08
CA GLU A 204 -16.07 9.92 3.75
C GLU A 204 -14.67 10.13 3.16
N TYR A 205 -13.75 9.16 3.33
CA TYR A 205 -12.34 9.29 2.95
C TYR A 205 -11.94 8.49 1.70
N TYR A 206 -12.90 7.78 1.09
CA TYR A 206 -12.66 6.91 -0.05
C TYR A 206 -13.61 7.23 -1.20
N THR A 207 -13.05 7.55 -2.37
CA THR A 207 -13.82 7.64 -3.61
C THR A 207 -13.83 6.27 -4.27
N PRO A 208 -14.98 5.62 -4.48
CA PRO A 208 -15.04 4.35 -5.21
C PRO A 208 -14.29 4.43 -6.53
N HIS A 209 -13.47 3.42 -6.83
CA HIS A 209 -12.64 3.28 -8.01
C HIS A 209 -13.48 3.48 -9.28
N SER A 210 -14.68 2.92 -9.34
CA SER A 210 -15.61 3.13 -10.46
C SER A 210 -15.99 4.61 -10.65
N VAL A 211 -16.20 5.35 -9.56
CA VAL A 211 -16.50 6.79 -9.58
C VAL A 211 -15.25 7.59 -9.94
N ALA A 212 -14.11 7.29 -9.31
CA ALA A 212 -12.83 7.94 -9.58
C ALA A 212 -12.41 7.78 -11.05
N LYS A 213 -12.62 6.60 -11.63
CA LYS A 213 -12.35 6.30 -13.05
C LYS A 213 -13.20 7.15 -13.98
N ILE A 214 -14.49 7.30 -13.69
CA ILE A 214 -15.39 8.17 -14.46
C ILE A 214 -14.94 9.64 -14.35
N ILE A 215 -14.64 10.10 -13.14
CA ILE A 215 -14.17 11.48 -12.92
C ILE A 215 -12.86 11.72 -13.67
N ALA A 216 -11.91 10.79 -13.59
CA ALA A 216 -10.63 10.87 -14.31
C ALA A 216 -10.84 10.91 -15.83
N ALA A 217 -11.69 10.04 -16.38
CA ALA A 217 -12.02 10.03 -17.80
C ALA A 217 -12.69 11.35 -18.27
N ILE A 218 -13.54 11.96 -17.43
CA ILE A 218 -14.15 13.26 -17.74
C ILE A 218 -13.10 14.37 -17.71
N LEU A 219 -12.23 14.38 -16.70
CA LEU A 219 -11.23 15.43 -16.48
C LEU A 219 -10.10 15.42 -17.50
N VAL A 220 -9.62 14.24 -17.88
CA VAL A 220 -8.60 14.08 -18.94
C VAL A 220 -9.25 14.17 -20.31
N GLY A 221 -10.48 13.65 -20.47
CA GLY A 221 -11.20 13.66 -21.73
C GLY A 221 -10.44 12.95 -22.85
N ASN A 222 -10.32 13.60 -24.00
CA ASN A 222 -9.53 13.14 -25.14
C ASN A 222 -8.15 13.81 -25.20
N ASP A 223 -7.79 14.60 -24.18
CA ASP A 223 -6.49 15.27 -24.14
C ASP A 223 -5.39 14.24 -23.82
N GLN A 224 -4.17 14.52 -24.27
CA GLN A 224 -2.97 13.76 -23.92
C GLN A 224 -1.98 14.69 -23.22
N PRO A 225 -2.29 15.13 -22.00
CA PRO A 225 -1.51 16.14 -21.34
C PRO A 225 -0.23 15.53 -20.77
N SER A 226 0.92 16.08 -21.13
CA SER A 226 2.22 15.71 -20.55
C SER A 226 2.64 16.72 -19.48
N ASN A 227 3.44 16.27 -18.50
CA ASN A 227 3.96 17.10 -17.41
C ASN A 227 2.88 17.85 -16.59
N VAL A 228 1.85 17.11 -16.16
CA VAL A 228 0.69 17.65 -15.44
C VAL A 228 0.94 17.69 -13.93
N LYS A 229 0.41 18.73 -13.27
CA LYS A 229 0.32 18.77 -11.81
C LYS A 229 -1.12 18.56 -11.40
N ILE A 230 -1.37 17.52 -10.63
CA ILE A 230 -2.68 17.16 -10.10
C ILE A 230 -2.73 17.57 -8.63
N TYR A 231 -3.80 18.24 -8.21
CA TYR A 231 -3.98 18.69 -6.84
C TYR A 231 -5.40 18.36 -6.38
N ASP A 232 -5.52 17.59 -5.31
CA ASP A 232 -6.78 17.28 -4.64
C ASP A 232 -6.64 17.64 -3.15
N PRO A 233 -7.27 18.73 -2.67
CA PRO A 233 -7.15 19.21 -1.30
C PRO A 233 -7.84 18.29 -0.28
N SER A 234 -8.59 17.30 -0.74
CA SER A 234 -9.33 16.33 0.08
C SER A 234 -9.16 14.91 -0.47
N ALA A 235 -7.97 14.58 -0.94
CA ALA A 235 -7.71 13.34 -1.68
C ALA A 235 -8.08 12.05 -0.94
N GLY A 236 -8.17 12.10 0.39
CA GLY A 236 -8.40 10.92 1.23
C GLY A 236 -7.41 9.82 0.84
N SER A 237 -7.92 8.62 0.56
CA SER A 237 -7.14 7.48 0.03
C SER A 237 -6.26 7.71 -1.20
N GLY A 238 -6.37 8.87 -1.89
CA GLY A 238 -5.65 9.18 -3.12
C GLY A 238 -6.24 8.52 -4.37
N THR A 239 -7.33 7.77 -4.25
CA THR A 239 -7.92 6.96 -5.35
C THR A 239 -8.22 7.78 -6.60
N LEU A 240 -8.68 9.03 -6.46
CA LEU A 240 -8.91 9.92 -7.60
C LEU A 240 -7.62 10.37 -8.29
N LEU A 241 -6.62 10.79 -7.50
CA LEU A 241 -5.30 11.18 -8.02
C LEU A 241 -4.67 10.03 -8.81
N MET A 242 -4.82 8.80 -8.33
CA MET A 242 -4.28 7.61 -8.98
C MET A 242 -5.02 7.26 -10.27
N ASN A 243 -6.35 7.35 -10.29
CA ASN A 243 -7.12 7.18 -11.51
C ASN A 243 -6.75 8.25 -12.56
N LEU A 244 -6.51 9.50 -12.13
CA LEU A 244 -6.04 10.55 -13.02
C LEU A 244 -4.65 10.24 -13.58
N ALA A 245 -3.70 9.83 -12.75
CA ALA A 245 -2.36 9.42 -13.20
C ALA A 245 -2.43 8.24 -14.20
N SER A 246 -3.26 7.23 -13.89
CA SER A 246 -3.48 6.08 -14.77
C SER A 246 -4.16 6.47 -16.10
N GLN A 247 -5.09 7.44 -16.08
CA GLN A 247 -5.82 7.88 -17.26
C GLN A 247 -4.97 8.78 -18.17
N ILE A 248 -4.11 9.63 -17.59
CA ILE A 248 -3.14 10.45 -18.34
C ILE A 248 -2.17 9.52 -19.07
N GLY A 249 -1.75 8.43 -18.42
CA GLY A 249 -0.81 7.46 -18.96
C GLY A 249 0.60 8.05 -19.14
N ASP A 250 1.58 7.16 -19.36
CA ASP A 250 2.85 7.56 -19.95
C ASP A 250 2.75 7.35 -21.47
N GLU A 251 3.17 8.33 -22.25
CA GLU A 251 3.07 8.31 -23.70
C GLU A 251 3.70 7.06 -24.33
N SER A 252 2.99 6.51 -25.33
CA SER A 252 3.45 5.70 -26.49
C SER A 252 3.35 4.17 -26.43
N GLY A 253 2.62 3.64 -27.41
CA GLY A 253 2.42 2.21 -27.62
C GLY A 253 3.61 1.48 -28.24
N GLN A 254 3.70 0.19 -27.88
CA GLN A 254 4.51 -0.91 -28.43
C GLN A 254 6.05 -0.84 -28.34
N SER A 255 6.59 -1.95 -27.80
CA SER A 255 7.98 -2.42 -27.65
C SER A 255 8.83 -1.78 -26.53
N ASP A 256 9.40 -2.65 -25.68
CA ASP A 256 10.35 -2.43 -24.56
C ASP A 256 10.04 -1.41 -23.43
N TRP A 257 8.95 -0.64 -23.51
CA TRP A 257 8.55 0.35 -22.48
C TRP A 257 7.52 -0.13 -21.44
N TYR A 258 7.35 -1.43 -21.20
CA TYR A 258 6.40 -1.94 -20.19
C TYR A 258 6.88 -1.79 -18.73
N ARG A 259 8.19 -1.52 -18.52
CA ARG A 259 8.83 -1.44 -17.20
C ARG A 259 8.51 -0.17 -16.36
N PRO A 260 8.33 1.04 -16.95
CA PRO A 260 7.92 2.25 -16.20
C PRO A 260 6.51 2.16 -15.62
N TYR A 261 5.56 1.53 -16.34
CA TYR A 261 4.18 1.35 -15.86
C TYR A 261 4.12 0.52 -14.57
N GLN A 262 4.99 -0.49 -14.46
CA GLN A 262 5.11 -1.32 -13.26
C GLN A 262 5.79 -0.63 -12.08
N ARG A 263 6.70 0.32 -12.35
CA ARG A 263 7.37 1.17 -11.34
C ARG A 263 6.41 2.19 -10.73
N LEU A 264 5.53 2.76 -11.56
CA LEU A 264 4.47 3.66 -11.11
C LEU A 264 3.43 2.89 -10.28
N GLN A 265 2.98 1.72 -10.73
CA GLN A 265 1.97 0.95 -10.01
C GLN A 265 2.40 0.43 -8.62
N SER A 266 3.65 0.00 -8.46
CA SER A 266 4.16 -0.42 -7.14
C SER A 266 4.33 0.75 -6.18
N GLY A 267 4.90 1.87 -6.66
CA GLY A 267 4.97 3.12 -5.91
C GLY A 267 3.58 3.57 -5.47
N TYR A 268 2.67 3.75 -6.42
CA TYR A 268 1.30 4.21 -6.16
C TYR A 268 0.48 3.27 -5.29
N PHE A 269 0.55 1.95 -5.49
CA PHE A 269 -0.20 1.01 -4.65
C PHE A 269 0.37 0.95 -3.23
N SER A 270 1.69 1.04 -3.08
CA SER A 270 2.33 1.16 -1.76
C SER A 270 1.96 2.49 -1.08
N GLU A 271 1.93 3.60 -1.81
CA GLU A 271 1.51 4.92 -1.33
C GLU A 271 0.02 4.95 -0.94
N ILE A 272 -0.86 4.28 -1.69
CA ILE A 272 -2.28 4.08 -1.35
C ILE A 272 -2.39 3.34 -0.02
N LEU A 273 -1.74 2.17 0.09
CA LEU A 273 -1.80 1.37 1.33
C LEU A 273 -1.20 2.11 2.52
N GLN A 274 -0.11 2.88 2.32
CA GLN A 274 0.50 3.73 3.35
C GLN A 274 -0.38 4.90 3.75
N SER A 275 -0.92 5.66 2.78
CA SER A 275 -1.82 6.79 3.01
C SER A 275 -3.04 6.34 3.81
N LEU A 276 -3.60 5.19 3.47
CA LEU A 276 -4.76 4.63 4.16
C LEU A 276 -4.43 4.07 5.55
N ALA A 277 -3.28 3.40 5.72
CA ALA A 277 -2.80 3.03 7.05
C ALA A 277 -2.61 4.27 7.95
N SER A 278 -2.07 5.36 7.42
CA SER A 278 -1.83 6.62 8.14
C SER A 278 -3.11 7.41 8.47
N GLN A 279 -4.10 7.38 7.58
CA GLN A 279 -5.38 8.07 7.78
C GLN A 279 -6.18 7.47 8.93
N LEU A 280 -5.96 6.20 9.25
CA LEU A 280 -6.64 5.55 10.36
C LEU A 280 -5.98 5.79 11.70
N ASP A 281 -4.65 5.95 11.71
CA ASP A 281 -3.92 6.35 12.93
C ASP A 281 -4.31 7.78 13.36
N SER A 282 -4.41 8.69 12.38
CA SER A 282 -4.89 10.06 12.60
C SER A 282 -6.38 10.14 12.97
N GLN A 283 -7.24 9.27 12.42
CA GLN A 283 -8.65 9.19 12.82
C GLN A 283 -8.86 8.57 14.20
N TRP A 284 -8.02 7.62 14.62
CA TRP A 284 -8.02 7.09 16.00
C TRP A 284 -7.57 8.14 17.01
N LEU A 285 -6.48 8.85 16.72
CA LEU A 285 -6.03 9.99 17.53
C LEU A 285 -7.08 11.10 17.56
N ALA A 286 -7.72 11.43 16.44
CA ALA A 286 -8.78 12.45 16.39
C ALA A 286 -10.04 12.02 17.15
N ALA A 287 -10.44 10.74 17.09
CA ALA A 287 -11.55 10.18 17.85
C ALA A 287 -11.25 10.10 19.36
N PHE A 288 -10.01 9.75 19.72
CA PHE A 288 -9.51 9.73 21.10
C PHE A 288 -9.40 11.14 21.69
N HIS A 289 -8.90 12.11 20.91
CA HIS A 289 -8.85 13.53 21.29
C HIS A 289 -10.24 14.19 21.34
N SER A 290 -11.18 13.76 20.50
CA SER A 290 -12.58 14.21 20.50
C SER A 290 -13.34 13.79 21.76
N GLN A 291 -12.93 12.74 22.45
CA GLN A 291 -13.54 12.34 23.74
C GLN A 291 -12.91 13.05 24.96
N TYR A 292 -11.77 13.75 24.80
CA TYR A 292 -11.04 14.36 25.92
C TYR A 292 -10.70 15.86 25.78
N ARG A 293 -11.08 16.56 24.72
CA ARG A 293 -11.02 18.04 24.65
C ARG A 293 -12.38 18.69 24.83
N THR A 294 -12.72 18.99 26.06
CA THR A 294 -13.55 20.16 26.38
C THR A 294 -12.74 21.43 26.06
N GLY A 295 -13.26 22.29 25.17
CA GLY A 295 -12.94 23.72 25.18
C GLY A 295 -12.31 24.33 23.93
N LYS A 296 -13.14 25.12 23.23
CA LYS A 296 -12.85 26.36 22.46
C LYS A 296 -12.01 26.25 21.17
N TYR A 297 -12.70 26.40 20.03
CA TYR A 297 -12.11 26.82 18.75
C TYR A 297 -12.10 28.36 18.64
N HIS A 298 -11.00 28.92 18.14
CA HIS A 298 -10.93 30.25 17.52
C HIS A 298 -10.40 30.06 16.09
N SER A 299 -11.13 30.59 15.11
CA SER A 299 -10.73 30.66 13.71
C SER A 299 -9.85 31.87 13.47
N GLN A 300 -8.79 31.72 12.67
CA GLN A 300 -8.18 32.83 11.95
C GLN A 300 -7.95 32.44 10.50
N GLN A 301 -8.56 33.24 9.62
CA GLN A 301 -8.32 33.30 8.18
C GLN A 301 -6.92 33.85 7.90
N SER A 302 -6.29 33.43 6.81
CA SER A 302 -5.18 34.18 6.20
C SER A 302 -5.38 34.32 4.69
N SER A 303 -4.99 35.51 4.22
CA SER A 303 -5.31 36.18 2.97
C SER A 303 -4.31 35.89 1.85
N CYS A 304 -4.81 35.95 0.62
CA CYS A 304 -4.05 35.89 -0.64
C CYS A 304 -3.18 37.15 -0.84
N GLY A 305 -1.97 36.99 -1.38
CA GLY A 305 -1.08 38.07 -1.80
C GLY A 305 -0.51 37.80 -3.20
N GLU A 306 -0.65 38.80 -4.07
CA GLU A 306 -0.17 38.86 -5.45
C GLU A 306 1.35 39.07 -5.51
N ASP A 307 2.04 38.41 -6.45
CA ASP A 307 3.04 39.04 -7.32
C ASP A 307 3.51 38.06 -8.42
N GLY A 308 3.49 38.56 -9.65
CA GLY A 308 3.63 37.76 -10.87
C GLY A 308 5.05 37.57 -11.39
N LEU A 309 5.25 36.45 -12.08
CA LEU A 309 6.27 36.26 -13.11
C LEU A 309 5.77 35.18 -14.08
N TYR A 310 5.45 35.61 -15.31
CA TYR A 310 5.01 34.72 -16.38
C TYR A 310 6.20 33.89 -16.91
N ARG A 311 6.13 32.58 -16.73
CA ARG A 311 6.86 31.61 -17.55
C ARG A 311 5.81 30.80 -18.29
N VAL A 312 5.80 30.87 -19.62
CA VAL A 312 4.90 30.06 -20.46
C VAL A 312 5.37 28.60 -20.37
N GLN A 313 4.83 27.87 -19.39
CA GLN A 313 4.64 26.43 -19.45
C GLN A 313 3.13 26.23 -19.51
N SER A 314 2.65 25.40 -20.42
CA SER A 314 1.25 24.97 -20.46
C SER A 314 0.96 24.12 -19.22
N SER A 315 0.78 24.77 -18.07
CA SER A 315 0.41 24.15 -16.82
C SER A 315 -1.09 23.97 -16.80
N PHE A 316 -1.56 22.75 -17.09
CA PHE A 316 -2.93 22.36 -16.81
C PHE A 316 -3.04 22.15 -15.29
N GLN A 317 -3.76 23.04 -14.60
CA GLN A 317 -4.06 22.93 -13.18
C GLN A 317 -5.51 22.45 -13.04
N ILE A 318 -5.71 21.22 -12.60
CA ILE A 318 -7.04 20.75 -12.16
C ILE A 318 -7.15 21.12 -10.69
N ARG A 319 -8.10 22.01 -10.35
CA ARG A 319 -8.42 22.41 -8.97
C ARG A 319 -9.82 21.93 -8.61
N PHE A 320 -9.97 21.33 -7.43
CA PHE A 320 -11.26 20.99 -6.83
C PHE A 320 -11.68 22.05 -5.78
N PHE A 321 -12.99 22.20 -5.57
CA PHE A 321 -13.62 23.20 -4.68
C PHE A 321 -13.60 22.80 -3.22
#